data_AF-S6B4C8-F1
#
_entry.id   AF-S6B4C8-F1
#
_cell.length_a   1.000
_cell.length_b   1.000
_cell.length_c   1.000
_cell.angle_alpha   90.00
_cell.angle_beta   90.00
_cell.angle_gamma   90.00
#
_symmetry.space_group_name_H-M   'P 1'
#
loop_
_entity.id
_entity.type
_entity.pdbx_description
1 polymer ?
#
loop_
_entity_poly.entity_id
_entity_poly.type
_entity_poly.pdbx_seq_one_letter_code
_entity_poly.pdbx_strand_id
1 'polypeptide(L)'
;MNQGTNAETAMLDPAQQQAIQMAIQQAVAHHQTGRLQEAEHLYRAILQIQPRHPDANHNLGVLAVQMQQPAASLCYFKTSLESNPENERYLLSYIDALIQSGEISSARQLLAQSKQHGLHSEALEALAIRLADVKADEPAPNPSPGYRLNVPNQPKKPTHTEE
;
A
#
# COMPACT_ATOMS: atom_id res chain seq x y z
N MET A 1 13.90 19.28 -18.26
CA MET A 1 12.96 18.70 -17.27
C MET A 1 12.72 17.25 -17.67
N ASN A 2 13.36 16.31 -16.96
CA ASN A 2 13.28 14.88 -17.24
C ASN A 2 11.94 14.35 -16.71
N GLN A 3 11.01 14.08 -17.62
CA GLN A 3 9.79 13.35 -17.31
C GLN A 3 10.15 11.87 -17.16
N GLY A 4 10.21 11.39 -15.92
CA GLY A 4 10.38 9.98 -15.57
C GLY A 4 9.12 9.14 -15.78
N THR A 5 8.25 9.47 -16.75
CA THR A 5 7.06 8.69 -17.09
C THR A 5 7.43 7.51 -17.99
N ASN A 6 8.16 6.58 -17.39
CA ASN A 6 8.74 5.39 -18.00
C ASN A 6 7.69 4.43 -18.58
N ALA A 7 7.78 4.19 -19.89
CA ALA A 7 7.34 3.01 -20.68
C ALA A 7 5.87 2.56 -20.67
N GLU A 8 5.16 2.51 -19.55
CA GLU A 8 3.80 1.91 -19.47
C GLU A 8 2.73 2.86 -20.02
N THR A 9 2.89 4.18 -19.81
CA THR A 9 2.03 5.22 -20.39
C THR A 9 2.18 5.33 -21.90
N ALA A 10 3.31 4.89 -22.47
CA ALA A 10 3.61 4.95 -23.90
C ALA A 10 2.96 3.80 -24.70
N MET A 11 2.39 2.80 -24.02
CA MET A 11 1.67 1.66 -24.62
C MET A 11 0.15 1.80 -24.59
N LEU A 12 -0.38 2.82 -23.90
CA LEU A 12 -1.82 3.07 -23.82
C LEU A 12 -2.25 3.97 -24.98
N ASP A 13 -3.31 3.58 -25.67
CA ASP A 13 -3.90 4.40 -26.71
C ASP A 13 -4.48 5.69 -26.10
N PRO A 14 -4.50 6.83 -26.83
CA PRO A 14 -5.02 8.11 -26.31
C PRO A 14 -6.45 8.01 -25.75
N ALA A 15 -7.28 7.15 -26.33
CA ALA A 15 -8.63 6.89 -25.84
C ALA A 15 -8.64 6.24 -24.44
N GLN A 16 -7.71 5.33 -24.16
CA GLN A 16 -7.55 4.71 -22.84
C GLN A 16 -7.05 5.72 -21.81
N GLN A 17 -6.09 6.56 -22.19
CA GLN A 17 -5.60 7.63 -21.32
C GLN A 17 -6.73 8.61 -20.94
N GLN A 18 -7.56 9.00 -21.92
CA GLN A 18 -8.72 9.85 -21.67
C GLN A 18 -9.77 9.15 -20.79
N ALA A 19 -10.04 7.86 -21.02
CA ALA A 19 -10.95 7.07 -20.20
C ALA A 19 -10.48 6.99 -18.74
N ILE A 20 -9.19 6.76 -18.51
CA ILE A 20 -8.57 6.77 -17.17
C ILE A 20 -8.73 8.16 -16.53
N GLN A 21 -8.47 9.23 -17.28
CA GLN A 21 -8.59 10.60 -16.77
C GLN A 21 -10.04 10.96 -16.39
N MET A 22 -11.03 10.48 -17.14
CA MET A 22 -12.44 10.66 -16.78
C MET A 22 -12.81 9.82 -15.56
N ALA A 23 -12.37 8.56 -15.53
CA ALA A 23 -12.64 7.65 -14.42
C ALA A 23 -12.06 8.18 -13.09
N ILE A 24 -10.84 8.73 -13.09
CA ILE A 24 -10.22 9.26 -11.86
C ILE A 24 -10.99 10.48 -11.33
N GLN A 25 -11.43 11.38 -12.21
CA GLN A 25 -12.23 12.54 -11.81
C GLN A 25 -13.57 12.12 -11.21
N GLN A 26 -14.23 11.14 -11.83
CA GLN A 26 -15.49 10.60 -11.34
C GLN A 26 -15.30 9.88 -9.98
N ALA A 27 -14.25 9.07 -9.85
CA ALA A 27 -13.92 8.37 -8.61
C ALA A 27 -13.71 9.36 -7.44
N VAL A 28 -12.93 10.42 -7.68
CA VAL A 28 -12.71 11.50 -6.70
C VAL A 28 -14.02 12.19 -6.31
N ALA A 29 -14.91 12.46 -7.28
CA ALA A 29 -16.22 13.06 -6.99
C ALA A 29 -17.11 12.12 -6.13
N HIS A 30 -17.12 10.81 -6.41
CA HIS A 30 -17.80 9.82 -5.57
C HIS A 30 -17.20 9.79 -4.16
N HIS A 31 -15.88 9.79 -4.05
CA HIS A 31 -15.17 9.76 -2.77
C HIS A 31 -15.51 10.98 -1.91
N GLN A 32 -15.45 12.18 -2.49
CA GLN A 32 -15.78 13.44 -1.81
C GLN A 32 -17.24 13.53 -1.35
N THR A 33 -18.14 12.80 -2.01
CA THR A 33 -19.57 12.79 -1.68
C THR A 33 -19.96 11.59 -0.81
N GLY A 34 -18.99 10.86 -0.26
CA GLY A 34 -19.23 9.73 0.65
C GLY A 34 -19.70 8.45 -0.05
N ARG A 35 -19.75 8.42 -1.39
CA ARG A 35 -20.07 7.23 -2.20
C ARG A 35 -18.84 6.34 -2.33
N LEU A 36 -18.44 5.75 -1.20
CA LEU A 36 -17.15 5.06 -1.07
C LEU A 36 -17.07 3.80 -1.94
N GLN A 37 -18.16 3.04 -2.08
CA GLN A 37 -18.18 1.82 -2.88
C GLN A 37 -17.99 2.13 -4.38
N GLU A 38 -18.65 3.17 -4.88
CA GLU A 38 -18.52 3.61 -6.27
C GLU A 38 -17.13 4.19 -6.56
N ALA A 39 -16.57 4.94 -5.61
CA ALA A 39 -15.21 5.44 -5.71
C ALA A 39 -14.19 4.28 -5.77
N GLU A 40 -14.31 3.31 -4.85
CA GLU A 40 -13.46 2.12 -4.83
C GLU A 40 -13.53 1.34 -6.15
N HIS A 41 -14.75 1.13 -6.68
CA HIS A 41 -14.93 0.42 -7.95
C HIS A 41 -14.17 1.11 -9.09
N LEU A 42 -14.28 2.43 -9.20
CA LEU A 42 -13.61 3.19 -10.24
C LEU A 42 -12.08 3.22 -10.05
N TYR A 43 -11.59 3.38 -8.82
CA TYR A 43 -10.14 3.30 -8.56
C TYR A 43 -9.59 1.91 -8.94
N ARG A 44 -10.28 0.83 -8.55
CA ARG A 44 -9.87 -0.53 -8.94
C ARG A 44 -9.90 -0.73 -10.46
N ALA A 45 -10.89 -0.20 -11.17
CA ALA A 45 -10.95 -0.27 -12.62
C ALA A 45 -9.76 0.44 -13.29
N ILE A 46 -9.35 1.61 -12.78
CA ILE A 46 -8.14 2.29 -13.24
C ILE A 46 -6.90 1.41 -13.00
N LEU A 47 -6.78 0.83 -11.81
CA LEU A 47 -5.64 -0.02 -11.45
C LEU A 47 -5.59 -1.34 -12.23
N GLN A 48 -6.70 -1.80 -12.79
CA GLN A 48 -6.69 -2.94 -13.73
C GLN A 48 -6.02 -2.60 -15.05
N ILE A 49 -6.12 -1.35 -15.51
CA ILE A 49 -5.51 -0.87 -16.76
C ILE A 49 -4.08 -0.39 -16.50
N GLN A 50 -3.88 0.36 -15.42
CA GLN A 50 -2.58 0.90 -15.03
C GLN A 50 -2.32 0.60 -13.54
N PRO A 51 -1.72 -0.57 -13.22
CA PRO A 51 -1.50 -1.01 -11.84
C PRO A 51 -0.66 -0.04 -11.00
N ARG A 52 0.24 0.72 -11.64
CA ARG A 52 1.12 1.69 -10.98
C ARG A 52 0.62 3.13 -11.07
N HIS A 53 -0.66 3.35 -11.42
CA HIS A 53 -1.21 4.70 -11.49
C HIS A 53 -1.09 5.38 -10.12
N PRO A 54 -0.37 6.51 -10.01
CA PRO A 54 0.01 7.08 -8.72
C PRO A 54 -1.21 7.59 -7.94
N ASP A 55 -2.09 8.39 -8.57
CA ASP A 55 -3.26 8.95 -7.87
C ASP A 55 -4.33 7.92 -7.50
N ALA A 56 -4.60 6.93 -8.37
CA ALA A 56 -5.55 5.87 -8.08
C ALA A 56 -5.08 5.01 -6.89
N ASN A 57 -3.79 4.65 -6.85
CA ASN A 57 -3.21 3.96 -5.70
C ASN A 57 -3.33 4.83 -4.43
N HIS A 58 -2.88 6.08 -4.49
CA HIS A 58 -2.96 6.97 -3.33
C HIS A 58 -4.40 7.13 -2.81
N ASN A 59 -5.36 7.42 -3.68
CA ASN A 59 -6.75 7.65 -3.26
C ASN A 59 -7.43 6.37 -2.76
N LEU A 60 -7.12 5.20 -3.34
CA LEU A 60 -7.61 3.91 -2.84
C LEU A 60 -7.03 3.59 -1.45
N GLY A 61 -5.77 3.95 -1.21
CA GLY A 61 -5.16 3.90 0.13
C GLY A 61 -5.88 4.80 1.13
N VAL A 62 -6.17 6.06 0.76
CA VAL A 62 -6.94 7.00 1.61
C VAL A 62 -8.33 6.43 1.91
N LEU A 63 -9.00 5.86 0.92
CA LEU A 63 -10.32 5.24 1.09
C LEU A 63 -10.25 4.04 2.05
N ALA A 64 -9.23 3.18 1.95
CA ALA A 64 -9.02 2.06 2.87
C ALA A 64 -8.80 2.53 4.31
N VAL A 65 -8.04 3.60 4.53
CA VAL A 65 -7.88 4.23 5.85
C VAL A 65 -9.22 4.74 6.39
N GLN A 66 -10.01 5.44 5.56
CA GLN A 66 -11.35 5.91 5.96
C GLN A 66 -12.29 4.76 6.33
N MET A 67 -12.15 3.61 5.68
CA MET A 67 -12.87 2.37 5.99
C MET A 67 -12.29 1.60 7.19
N GLN A 68 -11.43 2.23 7.99
CA GLN A 68 -10.78 1.63 9.18
C GLN A 68 -9.92 0.40 8.85
N GLN A 69 -9.32 0.37 7.65
CA GLN A 69 -8.45 -0.70 7.18
C GLN A 69 -7.04 -0.17 6.84
N PRO A 70 -6.31 0.44 7.81
CA PRO A 70 -5.01 1.05 7.55
C PRO A 70 -3.96 0.04 7.07
N ALA A 71 -3.99 -1.22 7.55
CA ALA A 71 -3.06 -2.26 7.10
C ALA A 71 -3.20 -2.59 5.59
N ALA A 72 -4.43 -2.62 5.07
CA ALA A 72 -4.69 -2.86 3.64
C ALA A 72 -4.24 -1.68 2.77
N SER A 73 -4.18 -0.47 3.34
CA SER A 73 -3.77 0.74 2.62
C SER A 73 -2.27 0.81 2.29
N LEU A 74 -1.43 0.09 3.06
CA LEU A 74 0.03 0.23 3.01
C LEU A 74 0.59 -0.11 1.62
N CYS A 75 0.10 -1.16 0.97
CA CYS A 75 0.52 -1.55 -0.37
C CYS A 75 0.22 -0.44 -1.40
N TYR A 76 -0.97 0.16 -1.33
CA TYR A 76 -1.36 1.23 -2.24
C TYR A 76 -0.51 2.49 -2.05
N PHE A 77 -0.27 2.90 -0.80
CA PHE A 77 0.57 4.05 -0.53
C PHE A 77 2.03 3.84 -0.96
N LYS A 78 2.58 2.65 -0.70
CA LYS A 78 3.90 2.27 -1.17
C LYS A 78 4.02 2.40 -2.69
N THR A 79 3.07 1.85 -3.45
CA THR A 79 3.09 1.96 -4.93
C THR A 79 2.96 3.42 -5.39
N SER A 80 2.14 4.24 -4.74
CA SER A 80 2.05 5.68 -5.08
C SER A 80 3.37 6.43 -4.84
N LEU A 81 4.05 6.16 -3.72
CA LEU A 81 5.34 6.76 -3.38
C LEU A 81 6.46 6.29 -4.31
N GLU A 82 6.48 5.01 -4.69
CA GLU A 82 7.44 4.48 -5.66
C GLU A 82 7.31 5.14 -7.04
N SER A 83 6.10 5.56 -7.43
CA SER A 83 5.87 6.29 -8.68
C SER A 83 6.34 7.75 -8.62
N ASN A 84 6.27 8.41 -7.46
CA ASN A 84 6.82 9.74 -7.26
C ASN A 84 7.34 9.91 -5.81
N PRO A 85 8.63 9.59 -5.55
CA PRO A 85 9.20 9.62 -4.19
C PRO A 85 9.28 11.02 -3.56
N GLU A 86 9.28 12.07 -4.38
CA GLU A 86 9.36 13.46 -3.93
C GLU A 86 7.98 14.06 -3.60
N ASN A 87 6.89 13.32 -3.87
CA ASN A 87 5.55 13.77 -3.55
C ASN A 87 5.28 13.64 -2.05
N GLU A 88 5.42 14.75 -1.33
CA GLU A 88 5.20 14.84 0.10
C GLU A 88 3.82 14.30 0.52
N ARG A 89 2.78 14.52 -0.27
CA ARG A 89 1.43 14.02 0.05
C ARG A 89 1.40 12.49 0.13
N TYR A 90 2.08 11.80 -0.77
CA TYR A 90 2.14 10.34 -0.77
C TYR A 90 2.93 9.84 0.44
N LEU A 91 4.03 10.53 0.75
CA LEU A 91 4.85 10.23 1.92
C LEU A 91 4.06 10.38 3.23
N LEU A 92 3.37 11.51 3.42
CA LEU A 92 2.59 11.79 4.62
C LEU A 92 1.49 10.76 4.82
N SER A 93 0.74 10.42 3.76
CA SER A 93 -0.31 9.40 3.87
C SER A 93 0.25 8.02 4.16
N TYR A 94 1.43 7.67 3.63
CA TYR A 94 2.05 6.39 3.94
C TYR A 94 2.52 6.32 5.40
N ILE A 95 3.20 7.34 5.90
CA ILE A 95 3.65 7.39 7.31
C ILE A 95 2.45 7.37 8.25
N ASP A 96 1.40 8.14 7.96
CA ASP A 96 0.20 8.15 8.79
C ASP A 96 -0.51 6.79 8.80
N ALA A 97 -0.59 6.11 7.66
CA ALA A 97 -1.14 4.75 7.59
C ALA A 97 -0.28 3.71 8.35
N LEU A 98 1.05 3.84 8.32
CA LEU A 98 1.95 3.00 9.13
C LEU A 98 1.68 3.22 10.63
N ILE A 99 1.48 4.47 11.05
CA ILE A 99 1.15 4.78 12.45
C ILE A 99 -0.21 4.18 12.84
N GLN A 100 -1.23 4.34 12.00
CA GLN A 100 -2.57 3.82 12.27
C GLN A 100 -2.65 2.28 12.24
N SER A 101 -1.81 1.62 11.45
CA SER A 101 -1.69 0.16 11.42
C SER A 101 -0.83 -0.42 12.56
N GLY A 102 -0.19 0.45 13.33
CA GLY A 102 0.66 0.07 14.46
C GLY A 102 2.12 -0.13 14.10
N GLU A 103 2.50 -0.08 12.81
CA GLU A 103 3.88 -0.25 12.32
C GLU A 103 4.78 0.96 12.60
N ILE A 104 4.97 1.26 13.89
CA ILE A 104 5.69 2.43 14.38
C ILE A 104 7.16 2.40 13.96
N SER A 105 7.78 1.22 13.92
CA SER A 105 9.19 1.06 13.54
C SER A 105 9.41 1.45 12.07
N SER A 106 8.54 0.93 11.19
CA SER A 106 8.51 1.26 9.76
C SER A 106 8.24 2.75 9.53
N ALA A 107 7.30 3.35 10.27
CA ALA A 107 6.99 4.78 10.19
C ALA A 107 8.20 5.67 10.53
N ARG A 108 8.92 5.36 11.62
CA ARG A 108 10.13 6.10 12.01
C ARG A 108 11.23 5.99 10.98
N GLN A 109 11.45 4.78 10.46
CA GLN A 109 12.47 4.53 9.45
C GLN A 109 12.18 5.36 8.19
N LEU A 110 10.94 5.31 7.70
CA LEU A 110 10.54 6.06 6.52
C LEU A 110 10.70 7.57 6.72
N LEU A 111 10.25 8.10 7.85
CA LEU A 111 10.40 9.52 8.19
C LEU A 111 11.87 9.95 8.25
N ALA A 112 12.73 9.14 8.85
CA ALA A 112 14.17 9.42 8.92
C ALA A 112 14.81 9.43 7.53
N GLN A 113 14.44 8.49 6.66
CA GLN A 113 14.91 8.45 5.27
C GLN A 113 14.49 9.71 4.51
N SER A 114 13.23 10.12 4.62
CA SER A 114 12.74 11.32 3.94
C SER A 114 13.48 12.59 4.34
N LYS A 115 13.80 12.75 5.63
CA LYS A 115 14.63 13.86 6.12
C LYS A 115 16.04 13.83 5.52
N GLN A 116 16.66 12.66 5.43
CA GLN A 116 17.98 12.51 4.79
C GLN A 116 17.98 12.92 3.31
N HIS A 117 16.86 12.70 2.62
CA HIS A 117 16.67 13.12 1.23
C HIS A 117 16.28 14.60 1.07
N GLY A 118 16.30 15.39 2.15
CA GLY A 118 16.03 16.83 2.10
C GLY A 118 14.56 17.21 2.27
N LEU A 119 13.65 16.26 2.44
CA LEU A 119 12.23 16.54 2.71
C LEU A 119 12.07 16.96 4.18
N HIS A 120 11.90 18.27 4.38
CA HIS A 120 11.68 18.87 5.68
C HIS A 120 10.43 19.75 5.58
N SER A 121 9.34 19.29 6.17
CA SER A 121 8.10 20.04 6.25
C SER A 121 7.56 20.06 7.67
N GLU A 122 6.73 21.05 7.97
CA GLU A 122 6.05 21.17 9.26
C GLU A 122 5.22 19.92 9.58
N ALA A 123 4.57 19.33 8.56
CA ALA A 123 3.79 18.10 8.71
C ALA A 123 4.67 16.89 9.07
N LEU A 124 5.83 16.75 8.44
CA LEU A 124 6.80 15.69 8.77
C LEU A 124 7.38 15.87 10.18
N GLU A 125 7.59 17.11 10.62
CA GLU A 125 8.05 17.40 11.97
C GLU A 125 6.99 17.08 13.03
N ALA A 126 5.72 17.43 12.78
CA ALA A 126 4.61 17.06 13.65
C ALA A 126 4.49 15.53 13.81
N LEU A 127 4.70 14.77 12.73
CA LEU A 127 4.74 13.30 12.78
C LEU A 127 5.96 12.78 13.56
N ALA A 128 7.12 13.44 13.46
CA ALA A 128 8.31 13.09 14.23
C ALA A 128 8.06 13.20 15.74
N ILE A 129 7.45 14.31 16.15
CA ILE A 129 7.07 14.56 17.55
C ILE A 129 6.07 13.50 18.01
N ARG A 130 5.02 13.23 17.21
CA ARG A 130 4.02 12.21 17.54
C ARG A 130 4.66 10.83 17.74
N LEU A 131 5.62 10.46 16.89
CA LEU A 131 6.32 9.17 16.96
C LEU A 131 7.30 9.06 18.14
N ALA A 132 7.82 10.17 18.66
CA ALA A 132 8.81 10.16 19.73
C ALA A 132 8.29 9.47 21.01
N ASP A 133 7.02 9.69 21.33
CA ASP A 133 6.38 9.21 22.57
C ASP A 133 5.72 7.83 22.42
N VAL A 134 5.43 7.40 21.20
CA VAL A 134 4.84 6.07 20.95
C VAL A 134 5.94 5.03 21.13
N LYS A 135 5.68 3.91 21.81
CA LYS A 135 6.64 2.79 21.83
C LYS A 135 6.76 2.17 20.44
N ALA A 136 7.96 1.72 20.07
CA ALA A 136 8.13 0.90 18.87
C ALA A 136 7.26 -0.37 18.98
N ASP A 137 6.96 -1.00 17.85
CA ASP A 137 6.22 -2.26 17.79
C ASP A 137 6.73 -3.22 18.88
N GLU A 138 5.86 -3.66 19.77
CA GLU A 138 6.17 -4.88 20.52
C GLU A 138 6.34 -5.98 19.47
N PRO A 139 7.51 -6.64 19.39
CA PRO A 139 7.67 -7.73 18.46
C PRO A 139 6.57 -8.73 18.74
N ALA A 140 5.80 -9.11 17.71
CA ALA A 140 4.76 -10.12 17.82
C ALA A 140 5.29 -11.27 18.69
N PRO A 141 4.55 -11.73 19.72
CA PRO A 141 5.02 -12.79 20.59
C PRO A 141 5.46 -13.96 19.71
N ASN A 142 6.76 -14.24 19.77
CA ASN A 142 7.51 -15.24 19.01
C ASN A 142 6.58 -16.39 18.56
N PRO A 143 6.41 -16.65 17.24
CA PRO A 143 5.61 -17.79 16.80
C PRO A 143 6.25 -19.04 17.40
N SER A 144 5.57 -19.63 18.38
CA SER A 144 6.08 -20.77 19.12
C SER A 144 6.48 -21.86 18.11
N PRO A 145 7.69 -22.44 18.20
CA PRO A 145 8.06 -23.51 17.30
C PRO A 145 7.28 -24.77 17.68
N GLY A 146 6.47 -25.26 16.75
CA GLY A 146 6.10 -26.68 16.73
C GLY A 146 4.61 -27.00 16.71
N TYR A 147 3.97 -26.82 15.56
CA TYR A 147 3.04 -27.86 15.12
C TYR A 147 3.87 -28.98 14.51
N ARG A 148 4.35 -29.89 15.37
CA ARG A 148 4.82 -31.19 14.91
C ARG A 148 3.58 -31.92 14.37
N LEU A 149 3.39 -31.87 13.05
CA LEU A 149 2.38 -32.68 12.36
C LEU A 149 2.63 -34.15 12.76
N ASN A 150 1.78 -34.66 13.64
CA ASN A 150 1.71 -36.08 13.94
C ASN A 150 1.10 -36.75 12.71
N VAL A 151 1.96 -37.17 11.77
CA VAL A 151 1.54 -37.89 10.57
C VAL A 151 1.05 -39.27 11.04
N PRO A 152 -0.23 -39.63 10.86
CA PRO A 152 -0.67 -40.98 11.15
C PRO A 152 0.00 -41.95 10.17
N ASN A 153 0.62 -42.97 10.76
CA ASN A 153 1.32 -44.08 10.13
C ASN A 153 0.43 -44.71 9.03
N GLN A 154 0.80 -44.57 7.76
CA GLN A 154 0.09 -45.23 6.67
C GLN A 154 0.35 -46.74 6.69
N PRO A 155 -0.66 -47.59 6.41
CA PRO A 155 -0.47 -49.04 6.31
C PRO A 155 0.40 -49.38 5.10
N LYS A 156 1.42 -50.22 5.31
CA LYS A 156 2.30 -50.75 4.26
C LYS A 156 1.46 -51.51 3.23
N LYS A 157 1.56 -51.15 1.94
CA LYS A 157 1.04 -51.97 0.82
C LYS A 157 1.82 -53.30 0.76
N PRO A 158 1.17 -54.43 0.43
CA PRO A 158 1.88 -55.67 0.17
C PRO A 158 2.56 -55.58 -1.20
N THR A 159 3.89 -55.66 -1.24
CA THR A 159 4.61 -55.91 -2.48
C THR A 159 4.47 -57.38 -2.83
N HIS A 160 3.80 -57.61 -3.96
CA HIS A 160 3.72 -58.85 -4.71
C HIS A 160 5.14 -59.41 -4.95
N THR A 161 5.38 -60.66 -4.57
CA THR A 161 6.56 -61.42 -4.99
C THR A 161 6.15 -62.20 -6.24
N GLU A 162 6.58 -61.71 -7.40
CA GLU A 162 6.78 -62.55 -8.58
C GLU A 162 8.19 -63.15 -8.47
N GLU A 163 8.26 -64.46 -8.25
CA GLU A 163 9.06 -65.45 -9.00
C GLU A 163 8.60 -66.87 -8.62
#